data_AF-A0A432J5Z2-F1
#
_entry.id   AF-A0A432J5Z2-F1
#
_cell.length_a   1.000
_cell.length_b   1.000
_cell.length_c   1.000
_cell.angle_alpha   90.00
_cell.angle_beta   90.00
_cell.angle_gamma   90.00
#
_symmetry.space_group_name_H-M   'P 1'
#
loop_
_entity.id
_entity.type
_entity.pdbx_description
1 polymer ?
#
loop_
_entity_poly.entity_id
_entity_poly.type
_entity_poly.pdbx_seq_one_letter_code
_entity_poly.pdbx_strand_id
1 'polypeptide(L)' 'GGRHTPFFNNYRPQFYVRTTDVTGSITLEEGVEMVMPGDNVTIKMV' A
#
# COMPACT_ATOMS: atom_id res chain seq x y z
N GLY A 1 -0.78 2.89 16.54
CA GLY A 1 -1.76 3.59 15.68
C GLY A 1 -1.41 3.39 14.22
N GLY A 2 -1.52 2.15 13.74
CA GLY A 2 -1.41 1.83 12.32
C GLY A 2 -2.78 1.44 11.78
N ARG A 3 -2.81 0.76 10.63
CA ARG A 3 -4.06 0.17 10.14
C ARG A 3 -4.55 -0.92 11.10
N HIS A 4 -5.87 -1.00 11.30
CA HIS A 4 -6.52 -2.11 12.03
C HIS A 4 -7.15 -3.13 11.08
N THR A 5 -7.35 -2.76 9.82
CA THR A 5 -7.98 -3.57 8.79
C THR A 5 -7.05 -3.73 7.59
N PRO A 6 -7.15 -4.85 6.85
CA PRO A 6 -6.36 -5.07 5.65
C PRO A 6 -6.62 -4.03 4.57
N PHE A 7 -5.75 -4.00 3.58
CA PHE A 7 -5.99 -3.29 2.33
C PHE A 7 -5.81 -4.22 1.13
N PHE A 8 -6.42 -3.81 0.02
CA PHE A 8 -6.53 -4.59 -1.21
C PHE A 8 -5.84 -3.86 -2.36
N ASN A 9 -5.80 -4.51 -3.51
CA ASN A 9 -5.34 -3.93 -4.76
C ASN A 9 -6.10 -2.62 -5.10
N ASN A 10 -5.46 -1.68 -5.80
CA ASN A 10 -5.96 -0.32 -6.06
C ASN A 10 -6.17 0.57 -4.83
N TYR A 11 -5.61 0.21 -3.67
CA TYR A 11 -5.56 1.12 -2.54
C TYR A 11 -4.75 2.38 -2.91
N ARG A 12 -5.26 3.57 -2.53
CA ARG A 12 -4.71 4.88 -2.91
C ARG A 12 -4.21 5.68 -1.70
N PRO A 13 -3.08 5.32 -1.09
CA PRO A 13 -2.50 6.11 0.00
C PRO A 13 -1.72 7.33 -0.53
N GLN A 14 -1.37 8.19 0.41
CA GLN A 14 -0.41 9.28 0.22
C GLN A 14 0.97 8.77 0.63
N PHE A 15 1.94 8.84 -0.27
CA PHE A 15 3.32 8.47 -0.03
C PHE A 15 4.15 9.71 0.24
N TYR A 16 4.84 9.72 1.37
CA TYR A 16 5.79 10.79 1.68
C TYR A 16 7.16 10.44 1.09
N VAL A 17 7.58 11.19 0.08
CA VAL A 17 8.88 11.02 -0.60
C VAL A 17 9.72 12.28 -0.35
N ARG A 18 10.72 12.13 0.52
CA ARG A 18 11.61 13.21 1.01
C ARG A 18 10.87 14.35 1.69
N THR A 19 10.34 15.29 0.92
CA THR A 19 9.66 16.51 1.39
C THR A 19 8.31 16.71 0.72
N THR A 20 7.90 15.77 -0.12
CA THR A 20 6.70 15.90 -0.95
C THR A 20 5.81 14.69 -0.75
N ASP A 21 4.52 14.95 -0.69
CA ASP A 21 3.49 13.93 -0.70
C ASP A 21 3.05 13.62 -2.13
N VAL A 22 3.01 12.34 -2.46
CA VAL A 22 2.54 11.84 -3.76
C VAL A 22 1.44 10.83 -3.52
N THR A 23 0.24 11.11 -4.02
CA THR A 23 -0.86 10.15 -4.01
C THR A 23 -0.70 9.20 -5.20
N GLY A 24 -0.70 7.90 -4.95
CA GLY A 24 -0.62 6.87 -5.99
C GLY A 24 -1.49 5.67 -5.64
N SER A 25 -1.82 4.88 -6.66
CA SER A 25 -2.43 3.57 -6.45
C SER A 25 -1.34 2.52 -6.23
N ILE A 26 -1.65 1.49 -5.46
CA ILE A 26 -0.76 0.33 -5.32
C ILE A 26 -1.30 -0.86 -6.11
N THR A 27 -0.37 -1.63 -6.65
CA THR A 27 -0.63 -2.95 -7.22
C THR A 27 0.09 -4.01 -6.40
N LEU A 28 -0.69 -5.00 -5.94
CA LEU A 28 -0.17 -6.18 -5.24
C LEU A 28 0.35 -7.21 -6.25
N GLU A 29 1.26 -8.09 -5.82
CA GLU A 29 1.77 -9.18 -6.65
C GLU A 29 0.67 -10.20 -6.97
N GLU A 30 0.88 -10.97 -8.04
CA GLU A 30 -0.08 -11.98 -8.48
C GLU A 30 -0.26 -13.06 -7.40
N GLY A 31 -1.52 -13.34 -7.03
CA GLY A 31 -1.85 -14.25 -5.93
C GLY A 31 -1.95 -13.61 -4.54
N VAL A 32 -1.61 -12.32 -4.39
CA VAL A 32 -1.81 -11.57 -3.14
C VAL A 32 -3.08 -10.75 -3.22
N GLU A 33 -4.15 -11.23 -2.60
CA GLU A 33 -5.44 -10.54 -2.61
C GLU A 33 -5.49 -9.35 -1.63
N MET A 34 -4.80 -9.47 -0.50
CA MET A 34 -4.82 -8.47 0.57
C MET A 34 -3.53 -8.49 1.39
N VAL A 35 -3.27 -7.39 2.09
CA VAL A 35 -2.13 -7.23 3.00
C VAL A 35 -2.65 -6.90 4.40
N MET A 36 -2.20 -7.65 5.41
CA MET A 36 -2.60 -7.47 6.80
C MET A 36 -1.72 -6.42 7.49
N PRO A 37 -2.24 -5.72 8.52
CA PRO A 37 -1.42 -4.84 9.33
C PRO A 37 -0.27 -5.60 10.01
N GLY A 38 0.97 -5.19 9.73
CA GLY A 38 2.17 -5.81 10.28
C GLY A 38 2.96 -6.65 9.27
N ASP A 39 2.38 -6.94 8.10
CA ASP A 39 3.10 -7.65 7.03
C ASP A 39 4.15 -6.76 6.36
N ASN A 40 5.29 -7.35 6.02
CA ASN A 40 6.28 -6.74 5.14
C ASN A 40 6.07 -7.28 3.72
N VAL A 41 5.77 -6.39 2.79
CA VAL A 41 5.46 -6.75 1.40
C VAL A 41 6.16 -5.81 0.42
N THR A 42 6.47 -6.34 -0.77
CA THR A 42 6.90 -5.53 -1.91
C THR A 42 5.66 -5.14 -2.70
N ILE A 43 5.53 -3.85 -3.01
CA ILE A 43 4.39 -3.32 -3.77
C ILE A 43 4.88 -2.48 -4.94
N LYS A 44 4.09 -2.45 -6.02
CA LYS A 44 4.32 -1.55 -7.15
C LYS A 44 3.39 -0.35 -7.04
N MET A 45 3.95 0.86 -7.08
CA MET A 45 3.17 2.10 -7.14
C MET A 45 2.90 2.46 -8.60
N VAL A 46 1.64 2.80 -8.91
CA VAL A 46 1.16 3.23 -10.24
C VAL A 46 0.40 4.54 -10.11
#